data_AF-A0A9E5IUK9-F1
#
_entry.id   AF-A0A9E5IUK9-F1
#
_cell.length_a   1.000
_cell.length_b   1.000
_cell.length_c   1.000
_cell.angle_alpha   90.00
_cell.angle_beta   90.00
_cell.angle_gamma   90.00
#
_symmetry.space_group_name_H-M   'P 1'
#
loop_
_entity.id
_entity.type
_entity.pdbx_description
1 polymer ?
#
loop_
_entity_poly.entity_id
_entity_poly.type
_entity_poly.pdbx_seq_one_letter_code
_entity_poly.pdbx_strand_id
1 'polypeptide(L)'
;LRKTYKTLEAMQKAGMLLLVHGEVTSSDIDLFDREAVFIDTQLIPLRKDFPELKIVFEHITTQDAADYVMAADRFVGATLTAHHLLYNRNAIFTGGIRPHYYCLPVLKREKHRVALLNAATSGNTRFFLGTDSAPHPAHLKEHASGCAGCYTAHAALEMYAEAFDSVGKLAQLEAFASFNGADFYGLPRNTGTITLKREAWTPPESFQFGEAELKPLRSGEALPWRVA
;
A
#
# COMPACT_ATOMS: atom_id res chain seq x y z
N LEU A 1 -20.25 0.29 -7.88
CA LEU A 1 -20.35 -1.18 -7.81
C LEU A 1 -21.64 -1.77 -8.40
N ARG A 2 -22.85 -1.28 -8.07
CA ARG A 2 -24.12 -1.90 -8.55
C ARG A 2 -24.20 -2.20 -10.06
N LYS A 3 -23.72 -1.29 -10.91
CA LYS A 3 -23.72 -1.47 -12.37
C LYS A 3 -22.83 -2.62 -12.86
N THR A 4 -21.91 -3.12 -12.03
CA THR A 4 -20.97 -4.19 -12.38
C THR A 4 -21.34 -5.53 -11.72
N TYR A 5 -22.50 -5.66 -11.07
CA TYR A 5 -22.87 -6.88 -10.32
C TYR A 5 -22.82 -8.16 -11.14
N LYS A 6 -23.26 -8.12 -12.41
CA LYS A 6 -23.14 -9.29 -13.30
C LYS A 6 -21.68 -9.74 -13.48
N THR A 7 -20.76 -8.78 -13.59
CA THR A 7 -19.32 -9.07 -13.65
C THR A 7 -18.81 -9.60 -12.32
N LEU A 8 -19.20 -9.01 -11.19
CA LEU A 8 -18.76 -9.45 -9.86
C LEU A 8 -19.28 -10.87 -9.53
N GLU A 9 -20.49 -11.20 -9.95
CA GLU A 9 -21.05 -12.56 -9.85
C GLU A 9 -20.23 -13.55 -10.69
N ALA A 10 -19.87 -13.18 -11.92
CA ALA A 10 -19.01 -14.00 -12.77
C ALA A 10 -17.61 -14.17 -12.20
N MET A 11 -17.02 -13.11 -11.62
CA MET A 11 -15.73 -13.16 -10.94
C MET A 11 -15.76 -14.12 -9.76
N GLN A 12 -16.80 -14.05 -8.91
CA GLN A 12 -16.98 -14.98 -7.79
C GLN A 12 -17.06 -16.44 -8.28
N LYS A 13 -17.87 -16.71 -9.30
CA LYS A 13 -18.01 -18.06 -9.89
C LYS A 13 -16.70 -18.58 -10.47
N ALA A 14 -15.88 -17.70 -11.05
CA ALA A 14 -14.59 -18.06 -11.63
C ALA A 14 -13.44 -18.10 -10.61
N GLY A 15 -13.69 -17.71 -9.35
CA GLY A 15 -12.62 -17.54 -8.35
C GLY A 15 -11.65 -16.40 -8.65
N MET A 16 -12.04 -15.45 -9.51
CA MET A 16 -11.24 -14.27 -9.86
C MET A 16 -11.30 -13.24 -8.73
N LEU A 17 -10.13 -12.70 -8.35
CA LEU A 17 -10.02 -11.69 -7.30
C LEU A 17 -10.52 -10.33 -7.79
N LEU A 18 -11.21 -9.60 -6.92
CA LEU A 18 -11.49 -8.18 -7.08
C LEU A 18 -10.46 -7.37 -6.28
N LEU A 19 -9.65 -6.58 -6.97
CA LEU A 19 -8.72 -5.65 -6.34
C LEU A 19 -9.39 -4.28 -6.27
N VAL A 20 -9.47 -3.67 -5.08
CA VAL A 20 -10.20 -2.42 -4.88
C VAL A 20 -9.30 -1.30 -4.39
N HIS A 21 -9.25 -0.21 -5.16
CA HIS A 21 -8.91 1.11 -4.64
C HIS A 21 -10.12 1.64 -3.87
N GLY A 22 -10.13 1.46 -2.55
CA GLY A 22 -11.31 1.67 -1.73
C GLY A 22 -11.51 3.10 -1.24
N GLU A 23 -11.71 4.05 -2.15
CA GLU A 23 -12.14 5.42 -1.82
C GLU A 23 -13.45 5.76 -2.54
N VAL A 24 -14.36 6.45 -1.86
CA VAL A 24 -15.46 7.15 -2.54
C VAL A 24 -14.96 8.49 -3.08
N THR A 25 -15.53 8.97 -4.18
CA THR A 25 -15.06 10.19 -4.86
C THR A 25 -16.06 11.34 -4.82
N SER A 26 -17.08 11.27 -3.94
CA SER A 26 -18.03 12.37 -3.78
C SER A 26 -17.31 13.65 -3.37
N SER A 27 -17.73 14.79 -3.92
CA SER A 27 -17.19 16.11 -3.56
C SER A 27 -17.52 16.51 -2.13
N ASP A 28 -18.58 15.94 -1.55
CA ASP A 28 -19.08 16.30 -0.21
C ASP A 28 -18.34 15.54 0.91
N ILE A 29 -17.43 14.63 0.54
CA ILE A 29 -16.67 13.80 1.48
C ILE A 29 -15.22 14.26 1.47
N ASP A 30 -14.74 14.63 2.67
CA ASP A 30 -13.36 15.05 2.88
C ASP A 30 -12.38 13.96 2.42
N LEU A 31 -11.29 14.38 1.78
CA LEU A 31 -10.27 13.48 1.23
C LEU A 31 -9.76 12.47 2.25
N PHE A 32 -9.63 12.86 3.53
CA PHE A 32 -9.12 11.98 4.58
C PHE A 32 -10.13 10.94 5.06
N ASP A 33 -11.43 11.12 4.78
CA ASP A 33 -12.52 10.24 5.23
C ASP A 33 -13.01 9.26 4.14
N ARG A 34 -12.58 9.45 2.88
CA ARG A 34 -13.05 8.67 1.72
C ARG A 34 -12.87 7.16 1.87
N GLU A 35 -11.78 6.71 2.48
CA GLU A 35 -11.52 5.28 2.70
C GLU A 35 -12.49 4.66 3.71
N ALA A 36 -12.71 5.35 4.84
CA ALA A 36 -13.66 4.88 5.86
C ALA A 36 -15.10 4.85 5.31
N VAL A 37 -15.53 5.90 4.59
CA VAL A 37 -16.87 5.91 3.99
C VAL A 37 -17.02 4.85 2.89
N PHE A 38 -15.95 4.50 2.17
CA PHE A 38 -15.99 3.38 1.22
C PHE A 38 -16.27 2.04 1.93
N ILE A 39 -15.67 1.80 3.09
CA ILE A 39 -15.91 0.59 3.88
C ILE A 39 -17.40 0.45 4.18
N ASP A 40 -17.99 1.49 4.76
CA ASP A 40 -19.38 1.48 5.21
C ASP A 40 -20.38 1.39 4.04
N THR A 41 -20.16 2.19 3.00
CA THR A 41 -21.16 2.38 1.95
C THR A 41 -21.00 1.44 0.76
N GLN A 42 -19.81 0.89 0.53
CA GLN A 42 -19.50 0.05 -0.62
C GLN A 42 -19.04 -1.35 -0.22
N LEU A 43 -18.01 -1.46 0.61
CA LEU A 43 -17.34 -2.75 0.88
C LEU A 43 -18.20 -3.70 1.72
N ILE A 44 -18.79 -3.21 2.82
CA ILE A 44 -19.69 -4.01 3.66
C ILE A 44 -20.90 -4.54 2.87
N PRO A 45 -21.64 -3.71 2.11
CA PRO A 45 -22.71 -4.20 1.25
C PRO A 45 -22.23 -5.20 0.19
N LEU A 46 -21.08 -4.94 -0.44
CA LEU A 46 -20.52 -5.83 -1.45
C LEU A 46 -20.22 -7.22 -0.88
N ARG A 47 -19.61 -7.29 0.30
CA ARG A 47 -19.32 -8.57 0.99
C ARG A 47 -20.58 -9.33 1.40
N LYS A 48 -21.65 -8.62 1.75
CA LYS A 48 -22.95 -9.24 2.02
C LYS A 48 -23.54 -9.90 0.77
N ASP A 49 -23.44 -9.22 -0.37
CA ASP A 49 -24.03 -9.71 -1.63
C ASP A 49 -23.18 -10.79 -2.30
N PHE A 50 -21.85 -10.75 -2.12
CA PHE A 50 -20.88 -11.70 -2.70
C PHE A 50 -19.93 -12.26 -1.63
N PRO A 51 -20.41 -13.13 -0.72
CA PRO A 51 -19.63 -13.60 0.43
C PRO A 51 -18.44 -14.49 0.06
N GLU A 52 -18.36 -15.02 -1.17
CA GLU A 52 -17.25 -15.87 -1.62
C GLU A 52 -16.32 -15.17 -2.62
N LEU A 53 -16.64 -13.94 -3.06
CA LEU A 53 -15.77 -13.15 -3.92
C LEU A 53 -14.52 -12.78 -3.14
N LYS A 54 -13.35 -13.28 -3.56
CA LYS A 54 -12.08 -12.85 -2.99
C LYS A 54 -11.83 -11.37 -3.31
N ILE A 55 -11.55 -10.56 -2.30
CA ILE A 55 -11.27 -9.13 -2.41
C ILE A 55 -9.91 -8.84 -1.81
N VAL A 56 -9.11 -8.06 -2.52
CA VAL A 56 -7.94 -7.37 -1.96
C VAL A 56 -8.30 -5.90 -1.80
N PHE A 57 -8.32 -5.42 -0.57
CA PHE A 57 -8.41 -4.00 -0.27
C PHE A 57 -7.00 -3.43 -0.46
N GLU A 58 -6.78 -2.81 -1.63
CA GLU A 58 -5.46 -2.32 -1.99
C GLU A 58 -5.04 -1.15 -1.11
N HIS A 59 -3.73 -1.05 -0.86
CA HIS A 59 -3.00 0.07 -0.29
C HIS A 59 -3.77 0.79 0.84
N ILE A 60 -4.25 0.03 1.84
CA ILE A 60 -5.04 0.58 2.95
C ILE A 60 -4.26 1.65 3.73
N THR A 61 -4.93 2.71 4.16
CA THR A 61 -4.28 3.89 4.74
C THR A 61 -4.81 4.30 6.12
N THR A 62 -5.91 3.69 6.56
CA THR A 62 -6.59 4.02 7.82
C THR A 62 -6.54 2.89 8.84
N GLN A 63 -6.88 3.25 10.07
CA GLN A 63 -7.04 2.28 11.16
C GLN A 63 -8.33 1.49 10.93
N ASP A 64 -9.36 2.18 10.45
CA ASP A 64 -10.67 1.63 10.10
C ASP A 64 -10.53 0.47 9.09
N ALA A 65 -9.73 0.65 8.04
CA ALA A 65 -9.43 -0.40 7.07
C ALA A 65 -8.62 -1.56 7.67
N ALA A 66 -7.61 -1.27 8.50
CA ALA A 66 -6.82 -2.29 9.17
C ALA A 66 -7.69 -3.16 10.11
N ASP A 67 -8.53 -2.51 10.92
CA ASP A 67 -9.44 -3.17 11.86
C ASP A 67 -10.51 -3.98 11.11
N TYR A 68 -11.05 -3.43 10.01
CA TYR A 68 -12.00 -4.13 9.15
C TYR A 68 -11.42 -5.44 8.58
N VAL A 69 -10.21 -5.38 8.00
CA VAL A 69 -9.58 -6.56 7.38
C VAL A 69 -9.12 -7.56 8.45
N MET A 70 -8.69 -7.09 9.62
CA MET A 70 -8.35 -7.95 10.76
C MET A 70 -9.56 -8.79 11.21
N ALA A 71 -10.75 -8.22 11.20
CA ALA A 71 -12.01 -8.88 11.59
C ALA A 71 -12.68 -9.68 10.44
N ALA A 72 -12.20 -9.55 9.21
CA ALA A 72 -12.83 -10.17 8.04
C ALA A 72 -12.57 -11.68 7.94
N ASP A 73 -13.32 -12.36 7.07
CA ASP A 73 -13.14 -13.79 6.78
C ASP A 73 -11.93 -14.04 5.84
N ARG A 74 -11.80 -15.27 5.32
CA ARG A 74 -10.68 -15.69 4.45
C ARG A 74 -10.71 -15.11 3.03
N PHE A 75 -11.81 -14.48 2.62
CA PHE A 75 -12.00 -13.92 1.28
C PHE A 75 -11.61 -12.44 1.22
N VAL A 76 -11.14 -11.84 2.31
CA VAL A 76 -10.66 -10.45 2.32
C VAL A 76 -9.19 -10.42 2.76
N GLY A 77 -8.35 -9.86 1.90
CA GLY A 77 -6.97 -9.50 2.20
C GLY A 77 -6.73 -8.01 1.95
N ALA A 78 -5.57 -7.50 2.32
CA ALA A 78 -5.16 -6.14 2.02
C ALA A 78 -3.67 -6.04 1.73
N THR A 79 -3.34 -5.14 0.81
CA THR A 79 -1.96 -4.73 0.58
C THR A 79 -1.63 -3.48 1.40
N LEU A 80 -0.38 -3.39 1.86
CA LEU A 80 0.14 -2.19 2.51
C LEU A 80 1.38 -1.71 1.80
N THR A 81 1.46 -0.41 1.50
CA THR A 81 2.59 0.20 0.82
C THR A 81 3.69 0.56 1.81
N ALA A 82 4.95 0.56 1.38
CA ALA A 82 6.06 0.97 2.24
C ALA A 82 5.90 2.41 2.75
N HIS A 83 5.42 3.32 1.90
CA HIS A 83 5.26 4.73 2.24
C HIS A 83 4.16 4.98 3.29
N HIS A 84 3.08 4.19 3.31
CA HIS A 84 2.05 4.27 4.36
C HIS A 84 2.49 3.66 5.69
N LEU A 85 3.50 2.79 5.70
CA LEU A 85 4.10 2.26 6.93
C LEU A 85 5.13 3.22 7.53
N LEU A 86 5.93 3.87 6.69
CA LEU A 86 7.00 4.76 7.10
C LEU A 86 6.51 6.18 7.45
N TYR A 87 5.46 6.67 6.78
CA TYR A 87 5.08 8.07 6.85
C TYR A 87 3.63 8.29 7.27
N ASN A 88 3.40 9.42 7.94
CA ASN A 88 2.06 10.00 8.14
C ASN A 88 1.97 11.32 7.37
N ARG A 89 0.79 11.93 7.34
CA ARG A 89 0.49 13.13 6.54
C ARG A 89 1.37 14.33 6.82
N ASN A 90 1.99 14.43 8.00
CA ASN A 90 2.95 15.50 8.28
C ASN A 90 4.12 15.45 7.29
N ALA A 91 4.44 14.27 6.75
CA ALA A 91 5.45 14.12 5.72
C ALA A 91 5.13 14.97 4.48
N ILE A 92 3.85 15.17 4.12
CA ILE A 92 3.49 16.02 2.98
C ILE A 92 3.83 17.50 3.24
N PHE A 93 3.86 17.94 4.50
CA PHE A 93 3.92 19.36 4.87
C PHE A 93 5.18 19.77 5.65
N THR A 94 6.13 18.86 5.87
CA THR A 94 7.33 19.14 6.66
C THR A 94 8.25 20.10 5.90
N GLY A 95 8.47 21.30 6.46
CA GLY A 95 9.30 22.33 5.83
C GLY A 95 8.70 22.98 4.59
N GLY A 96 7.46 22.64 4.24
CA GLY A 96 6.79 23.05 2.99
C GLY A 96 6.00 21.89 2.38
N ILE A 97 5.31 22.15 1.26
CA ILE A 97 4.60 21.10 0.52
C ILE A 97 5.62 20.23 -0.22
N ARG A 98 5.60 18.93 0.05
CA ARG A 98 6.47 17.91 -0.56
C ARG A 98 5.64 17.01 -1.50
N PRO A 99 5.49 17.35 -2.80
CA PRO A 99 4.56 16.66 -3.70
C PRO A 99 4.94 15.20 -3.99
N HIS A 100 6.21 14.83 -3.84
CA HIS A 100 6.68 13.44 -4.00
C HIS A 100 6.19 12.49 -2.89
N TYR A 101 5.63 13.03 -1.80
CA TYR A 101 4.96 12.28 -0.74
C TYR A 101 3.42 12.22 -0.92
N TYR A 102 2.89 12.88 -1.96
CA TYR A 102 1.46 12.86 -2.27
C TYR A 102 1.10 11.65 -3.15
N CYS A 103 0.23 10.79 -2.64
CA CYS A 103 -0.36 9.62 -3.29
C CYS A 103 -1.86 9.52 -2.95
N LEU A 104 -2.56 8.58 -3.59
CA LEU A 104 -3.94 8.22 -3.24
C LEU A 104 -4.01 6.73 -2.91
N PRO A 105 -4.68 6.33 -1.82
CA PRO A 105 -5.28 7.18 -0.81
C PRO A 105 -4.21 8.02 -0.08
N VAL A 106 -4.57 9.21 0.39
CA VAL A 106 -3.58 10.15 0.93
C VAL A 106 -2.98 9.64 2.25
N LEU A 107 -1.71 9.97 2.54
CA LEU A 107 -1.13 9.77 3.87
C LEU A 107 -2.08 10.32 4.95
N LYS A 108 -2.32 9.55 6.01
CA LYS A 108 -3.27 9.88 7.08
C LYS A 108 -2.54 10.33 8.37
N ARG A 109 -3.29 10.61 9.44
CA ARG A 109 -2.72 10.94 10.77
C ARG A 109 -1.89 9.78 11.33
N GLU A 110 -0.99 10.09 12.27
CA GLU A 110 -0.07 9.11 12.87
C GLU A 110 -0.76 7.88 13.46
N LYS A 111 -1.94 8.03 14.09
CA LYS A 111 -2.71 6.89 14.61
C LYS A 111 -2.97 5.80 13.55
N HIS A 112 -3.18 6.23 12.30
CA HIS A 112 -3.44 5.33 11.20
C HIS A 112 -2.16 4.63 10.77
N ARG A 113 -1.05 5.37 10.60
CA ARG A 113 0.27 4.79 10.30
C ARG A 113 0.67 3.70 11.32
N VAL A 114 0.46 3.97 12.60
CA VAL A 114 0.72 2.99 13.69
C VAL A 114 -0.17 1.75 13.55
N ALA A 115 -1.46 1.92 13.26
CA ALA A 115 -2.37 0.80 13.03
C ALA A 115 -1.95 -0.07 11.82
N LEU A 116 -1.56 0.57 10.72
CA LEU A 116 -1.04 -0.11 9.53
C LEU A 116 0.24 -0.90 9.83
N LEU A 117 1.17 -0.28 10.58
CA LEU A 117 2.41 -0.94 10.98
C LEU A 117 2.15 -2.14 11.91
N ASN A 118 1.20 -2.02 12.83
CA ASN A 118 0.76 -3.13 13.66
C ASN A 118 0.13 -4.25 12.83
N ALA A 119 -0.70 -3.92 11.83
CA ALA A 119 -1.32 -4.89 10.93
C ALA A 119 -0.29 -5.64 10.08
N ALA A 120 0.60 -4.92 9.39
CA ALA A 120 1.65 -5.50 8.54
C ALA A 120 2.61 -6.41 9.33
N THR A 121 2.88 -6.06 10.59
CA THR A 121 3.80 -6.80 11.47
C THR A 121 3.08 -7.75 12.44
N SER A 122 1.80 -8.05 12.23
CA SER A 122 1.01 -8.89 13.15
C SER A 122 1.25 -10.39 12.96
N GLY A 123 1.75 -10.82 11.81
CA GLY A 123 1.76 -12.23 11.39
C GLY A 123 0.41 -12.72 10.86
N ASN A 124 -0.61 -11.87 10.77
CA ASN A 124 -1.90 -12.22 10.15
C ASN A 124 -1.73 -12.36 8.64
N THR A 125 -2.15 -13.50 8.09
CA THR A 125 -1.95 -13.88 6.69
C THR A 125 -2.78 -13.06 5.69
N ARG A 126 -3.70 -12.20 6.16
CA ARG A 126 -4.51 -11.32 5.31
C ARG A 126 -3.77 -10.08 4.85
N PHE A 127 -2.64 -9.73 5.46
CA PHE A 127 -1.86 -8.55 5.10
C PHE A 127 -0.59 -8.97 4.35
N PHE A 128 -0.38 -8.38 3.17
CA PHE A 128 0.76 -8.70 2.32
C PHE A 128 1.29 -7.49 1.56
N LEU A 129 2.48 -7.65 0.99
CA LEU A 129 3.20 -6.60 0.28
C LEU A 129 2.46 -6.19 -1.00
N GLY A 130 2.21 -4.89 -1.14
CA GLY A 130 1.86 -4.24 -2.41
C GLY A 130 2.44 -2.83 -2.41
N THR A 131 3.36 -2.55 -3.31
CA THR A 131 4.19 -1.33 -3.24
C THR A 131 3.42 -0.06 -3.57
N ASP A 132 2.40 -0.19 -4.44
CA ASP A 132 1.78 0.91 -5.17
C ASP A 132 2.83 1.89 -5.73
N SER A 133 3.92 1.34 -6.27
CA SER A 133 4.97 2.16 -6.86
C SER A 133 4.45 2.81 -8.14
N ALA A 134 4.15 4.11 -8.07
CA ALA A 134 3.51 4.88 -9.12
C ALA A 134 4.44 6.02 -9.58
N PRO A 135 5.37 5.76 -10.52
CA PRO A 135 6.29 6.77 -11.01
C PRO A 135 5.58 7.81 -11.89
N HIS A 136 5.93 9.07 -11.68
CA HIS A 136 5.55 10.18 -12.56
C HIS A 136 6.80 11.03 -12.87
N PRO A 137 6.90 11.62 -14.07
CA PRO A 137 7.89 12.64 -14.35
C PRO A 137 7.90 13.73 -13.28
N ALA A 138 9.09 14.17 -12.85
CA ALA A 138 9.26 15.13 -11.76
C ALA A 138 8.47 16.42 -12.00
N HIS A 139 8.44 16.92 -13.24
CA HIS A 139 7.69 18.13 -13.60
C HIS A 139 6.16 17.98 -13.48
N LEU A 140 5.60 16.76 -13.51
CA LEU A 140 4.17 16.51 -13.27
C LEU A 140 3.85 16.34 -11.77
N LYS A 141 4.87 16.05 -10.95
CA LYS A 141 4.75 16.08 -9.48
C LYS A 141 4.90 17.51 -8.95
N GLU A 142 5.88 18.24 -9.46
CA GLU A 142 6.24 19.63 -9.10
C GLU A 142 5.41 20.64 -9.90
N HIS A 143 4.08 20.49 -9.83
CA HIS A 143 3.13 21.23 -10.65
C HIS A 143 2.04 21.89 -9.80
N ALA A 144 1.34 22.90 -10.35
CA ALA A 144 0.21 23.55 -9.69
C ALA A 144 -0.94 22.58 -9.35
N SER A 145 -1.03 21.49 -10.11
CA SER A 145 -1.87 20.32 -9.81
C SER A 145 -1.00 19.07 -10.01
N GLY A 146 -0.28 18.70 -8.95
CA GLY A 146 0.67 17.58 -8.98
C GLY A 146 -0.01 16.22 -9.00
N CYS A 147 0.51 15.30 -9.80
CA CYS A 147 0.01 13.92 -9.86
C CYS A 147 0.18 13.20 -8.50
N ALA A 148 -0.79 12.36 -8.14
CA ALA A 148 -0.68 11.45 -6.99
C ALA A 148 0.14 10.22 -7.38
N GLY A 149 1.13 9.84 -6.55
CA GLY A 149 1.93 8.62 -6.75
C GLY A 149 3.32 8.74 -6.15
N CYS A 150 3.80 7.67 -5.51
CA CYS A 150 5.14 7.59 -4.93
C CYS A 150 5.95 6.54 -5.68
N TYR A 151 7.15 6.88 -6.15
CA TYR A 151 8.04 5.90 -6.77
C TYR A 151 8.88 5.19 -5.71
N THR A 152 8.54 3.93 -5.41
CA THR A 152 9.18 3.13 -4.36
C THR A 152 9.86 1.87 -4.86
N ALA A 153 9.62 1.43 -6.10
CA ALA A 153 10.14 0.16 -6.63
C ALA A 153 11.68 0.06 -6.60
N HIS A 154 12.40 1.18 -6.66
CA HIS A 154 13.87 1.21 -6.64
C HIS A 154 14.50 0.64 -5.35
N ALA A 155 13.77 0.63 -4.23
CA ALA A 155 14.25 0.17 -2.93
C ALA A 155 13.10 -0.31 -2.02
N ALA A 156 12.10 -0.97 -2.62
CA ALA A 156 10.86 -1.32 -1.92
C ALA A 156 11.12 -2.23 -0.72
N LEU A 157 11.92 -3.28 -0.90
CA LEU A 157 12.20 -4.26 0.15
C LEU A 157 13.02 -3.67 1.30
N GLU A 158 13.95 -2.79 0.98
CA GLU A 158 14.73 -2.01 1.95
C GLU A 158 13.82 -1.12 2.80
N MET A 159 12.85 -0.44 2.19
CA MET A 159 11.88 0.39 2.91
C MET A 159 10.93 -0.43 3.80
N TYR A 160 10.49 -1.62 3.36
CA TYR A 160 9.73 -2.52 4.24
C TYR A 160 10.59 -3.07 5.37
N ALA A 161 11.86 -3.40 5.11
CA ALA A 161 12.79 -3.83 6.15
C ALA A 161 13.00 -2.74 7.21
N GLU A 162 13.17 -1.48 6.80
CA GLU A 162 13.22 -0.32 7.72
C GLU A 162 11.94 -0.24 8.57
N ALA A 163 10.76 -0.33 7.95
CA ALA A 163 9.49 -0.28 8.66
C ALA A 163 9.35 -1.41 9.71
N PHE A 164 9.63 -2.66 9.34
CA PHE A 164 9.48 -3.81 10.23
C PHE A 164 10.54 -3.82 11.35
N ASP A 165 11.77 -3.43 11.02
CA ASP A 165 12.87 -3.34 11.97
C ASP A 165 12.66 -2.20 12.99
N SER A 166 12.02 -1.10 12.59
CA SER A 166 11.69 0.03 13.49
C SER A 166 10.82 -0.34 14.70
N VAL A 167 10.10 -1.46 14.61
CA VAL A 167 9.26 -2.01 15.70
C VAL A 167 9.75 -3.38 16.17
N GLY A 168 10.98 -3.77 15.82
CA GLY A 168 11.61 -5.01 16.28
C GLY A 168 10.96 -6.29 15.75
N LYS A 169 10.28 -6.23 14.60
CA LYS A 169 9.50 -7.35 14.04
C LYS A 169 9.98 -7.80 12.65
N LEU A 170 11.27 -7.67 12.38
CA LEU A 170 11.87 -8.06 11.10
C LEU A 170 11.57 -9.52 10.70
N ALA A 171 11.43 -10.42 11.68
CA ALA A 171 11.06 -11.83 11.44
C ALA A 171 9.70 -12.02 10.74
N GLN A 172 8.80 -11.03 10.78
CA GLN A 172 7.50 -11.08 10.10
C GLN A 172 7.60 -10.67 8.62
N LEU A 173 8.73 -10.09 8.18
CA LEU A 173 8.87 -9.53 6.85
C LEU A 173 8.72 -10.60 5.75
N GLU A 174 9.28 -11.78 5.95
CA GLU A 174 9.22 -12.85 4.93
C GLU A 174 7.79 -13.30 4.64
N ALA A 175 7.00 -13.55 5.68
CA ALA A 175 5.60 -13.94 5.50
C ALA A 175 4.81 -12.86 4.76
N PHE A 176 4.98 -11.59 5.18
CA PHE A 176 4.33 -10.43 4.56
C PHE A 176 4.74 -10.23 3.09
N ALA A 177 6.04 -10.37 2.78
CA ALA A 177 6.59 -10.08 1.46
C ALA A 177 6.50 -11.24 0.46
N SER A 178 6.49 -12.49 0.95
CA SER A 178 6.75 -13.66 0.11
C SER A 178 5.73 -14.78 0.22
N PHE A 179 4.96 -14.88 1.33
CA PHE A 179 4.06 -16.01 1.57
C PHE A 179 2.58 -15.61 1.46
N ASN A 180 2.17 -14.63 2.25
CA ASN A 180 0.76 -14.27 2.45
C ASN A 180 0.05 -13.94 1.13
N GLY A 181 0.70 -13.16 0.25
CA GLY A 181 0.17 -12.82 -1.07
C GLY A 181 0.02 -14.03 -1.98
N ALA A 182 1.08 -14.85 -2.11
CA ALA A 182 1.05 -16.07 -2.93
C ALA A 182 -0.07 -17.01 -2.48
N ASP A 183 -0.19 -17.23 -1.16
CA ASP A 183 -1.22 -18.08 -0.56
C ASP A 183 -2.63 -17.53 -0.83
N PHE A 184 -2.85 -16.22 -0.66
CA PHE A 184 -4.17 -15.59 -0.90
C PHE A 184 -4.61 -15.72 -2.37
N TYR A 185 -3.67 -15.49 -3.30
CA TYR A 185 -3.88 -15.61 -4.73
C TYR A 185 -3.94 -17.07 -5.22
N GLY A 186 -3.58 -18.05 -4.39
CA GLY A 186 -3.54 -19.47 -4.77
C GLY A 186 -2.40 -19.79 -5.74
N LEU A 187 -1.30 -19.06 -5.64
CA LEU A 187 -0.10 -19.22 -6.47
C LEU A 187 1.02 -19.90 -5.67
N PRO A 188 1.94 -20.64 -6.34
CA PRO A 188 3.09 -21.22 -5.67
C PRO A 188 4.00 -20.13 -5.09
N ARG A 189 4.58 -20.40 -3.92
CA ARG A 189 5.62 -19.55 -3.34
C ARG A 189 6.90 -19.65 -4.16
N ASN A 190 7.65 -18.56 -4.23
CA ASN A 190 8.98 -18.56 -4.82
C ASN A 190 9.92 -19.49 -4.03
N THR A 191 10.82 -20.19 -4.71
CA THR A 191 11.80 -21.10 -4.10
C THR A 191 13.20 -20.49 -3.98
N GLY A 192 13.45 -19.37 -4.65
CA GLY A 192 14.68 -18.61 -4.55
C GLY A 192 14.70 -17.71 -3.32
N THR A 193 15.87 -17.20 -3.00
CA THR A 193 16.08 -16.30 -1.86
C THR A 193 16.80 -15.03 -2.30
N ILE A 194 16.52 -13.94 -1.60
CA ILE A 194 17.31 -12.70 -1.64
C ILE A 194 17.94 -12.47 -0.27
N THR A 195 18.98 -11.65 -0.18
CA THR A 195 19.58 -11.26 1.10
C THR A 195 19.40 -9.77 1.33
N LEU A 196 18.77 -9.40 2.45
CA LEU A 196 18.76 -8.03 2.94
C LEU A 196 19.88 -7.85 3.95
N LYS A 197 20.85 -6.98 3.64
CA LYS A 197 21.95 -6.62 4.53
C LYS A 197 21.62 -5.33 5.27
N ARG A 198 21.94 -5.29 6.56
CA ARG A 198 21.93 -4.06 7.37
C ARG A 198 23.14 -3.22 7.01
N GLU A 199 23.10 -2.64 5.82
CA GLU A 199 24.16 -1.83 5.20
C GLU A 199 23.53 -0.54 4.72
N ALA A 200 24.01 0.59 5.25
CA ALA A 200 23.49 1.89 4.86
C ALA A 200 23.92 2.25 3.44
N TRP A 201 22.99 2.73 2.63
CA TRP A 201 23.27 3.26 1.30
C TRP A 201 22.31 4.39 0.97
N THR A 202 22.70 5.28 0.07
CA THR A 202 21.88 6.41 -0.36
C THR A 202 21.46 6.22 -1.80
N PRO A 203 20.16 6.15 -2.12
CA PRO A 203 19.69 6.13 -3.50
C PRO A 203 19.99 7.48 -4.19
N PRO A 204 20.13 7.50 -5.52
CA PRO A 204 20.35 8.74 -6.24
C PRO A 204 19.16 9.69 -6.04
N GLU A 205 19.41 10.99 -6.17
CA GLU A 205 18.35 12.00 -6.07
C GLU A 205 17.31 11.87 -7.19
N SER A 206 17.71 11.32 -8.34
CA SER A 206 16.83 11.06 -9.46
C SER A 206 17.29 9.91 -10.35
N PHE A 207 16.36 9.46 -11.20
CA PHE A 207 16.57 8.47 -12.25
C PHE A 207 16.14 9.05 -13.60
N GLN A 208 16.75 8.57 -14.68
CA GLN A 208 16.27 8.84 -16.03
C GLN A 208 14.90 8.17 -16.24
N PHE A 209 13.94 8.91 -16.81
CA PHE A 209 12.60 8.41 -17.11
C PHE A 209 12.11 8.90 -18.48
N GLY A 210 12.48 8.15 -19.53
CA GLY A 210 12.31 8.62 -20.90
C GLY A 210 13.16 9.86 -21.16
N GLU A 211 12.56 10.94 -21.64
CA GLU A 211 13.22 12.26 -21.75
C GLU A 211 13.08 13.12 -20.48
N ALA A 212 12.37 12.62 -19.46
CA ALA A 212 12.15 13.32 -18.21
C ALA A 212 13.01 12.77 -17.07
N GLU A 213 12.96 13.46 -15.93
CA GLU A 213 13.54 13.02 -14.67
C GLU A 213 12.47 12.37 -13.79
N LEU A 214 12.83 11.34 -13.03
CA LEU A 214 12.00 10.70 -12.00
C LEU A 214 12.68 10.84 -10.64
N LYS A 215 11.97 11.40 -9.66
CA LYS A 215 12.45 11.51 -8.28
C LYS A 215 11.86 10.39 -7.42
N PRO A 216 12.68 9.51 -6.83
CA PRO A 216 12.19 8.44 -5.96
C PRO A 216 11.74 9.00 -4.60
N LEU A 217 10.87 8.26 -3.92
CA LEU A 217 10.74 8.42 -2.47
C LEU A 217 12.10 8.08 -1.83
N ARG A 218 12.53 8.80 -0.79
CA ARG A 218 13.91 8.74 -0.24
C ARG A 218 15.00 9.27 -1.19
N SER A 219 14.66 10.10 -2.17
CA SER A 219 15.63 10.83 -3.02
C SER A 219 16.74 11.48 -2.17
N GLY A 220 17.98 10.97 -2.31
CA GLY A 220 19.15 11.45 -1.56
C GLY A 220 19.17 11.12 -0.05
N GLU A 221 18.18 10.38 0.46
CA GLU A 221 18.07 10.03 1.88
C GLU A 221 18.57 8.59 2.15
N ALA A 222 19.52 8.44 3.07
CA ALA A 222 20.13 7.13 3.37
C ALA A 222 19.11 6.09 3.85
N LEU A 223 19.11 4.90 3.26
CA LEU A 223 18.35 3.72 3.69
C LEU A 223 19.26 2.79 4.53
N PRO A 224 18.76 2.21 5.65
CA PRO A 224 19.58 1.38 6.55
C PRO A 224 19.73 -0.08 6.11
N TRP A 225 19.01 -0.49 5.06
CA TRP A 225 19.00 -1.83 4.50
C TRP A 225 19.32 -1.78 3.01
N ARG A 226 19.94 -2.84 2.49
CA ARG A 226 20.28 -3.01 1.08
C ARG A 226 20.06 -4.44 0.62
N VAL A 227 19.39 -4.65 -0.51
CA VAL A 227 19.37 -5.96 -1.18
C VAL A 227 20.75 -6.25 -1.76
N ALA A 228 21.26 -7.46 -1.52
CA ALA A 228 22.57 -7.94 -1.96
C ALA A 228 22.47 -9.16 -2.90
#